data_AF-A0A1D2JF06-F1
#
_entry.id   AF-A0A1D2JF06-F1
#
_cell.length_a   1.000
_cell.length_b   1.000
_cell.length_c   1.000
_cell.angle_alpha   90.00
_cell.angle_beta   90.00
_cell.angle_gamma   90.00
#
_symmetry.space_group_name_H-M   'P 1'
#
loop_
_entity.id
_entity.type
_entity.pdbx_description
1 polymer ?
#
loop_
_entity_poly.entity_id
_entity_poly.type
_entity_poly.pdbx_seq_one_letter_code
_entity_poly.pdbx_strand_id
1 'polypeptide(L)'
;MADKRRINGPSGDTRPPVFASSLLASNNRRSIALERPIRSRKPDELRKIFLKTGLIPSASGSAYLEFQTSTNLPRSKLKTLIPPSSSLKLTCAVHGPKPLPRSAPFSPNLLLSTHVKFAPFATRRRRGYIRDVNERDLGVHLETALKGVIIGERWPKSGLDITVTILEGEDDRWWGDDLSSSPLGGIDGWGLMNVLAGCITVASAAIVDARIDCVDLITGGVAAFVENPHIEVSGEPEETNEKGRDRRLVLDPDPSEHQAIAAACVVGYMSSRDEITELWLKGDTSDFQGGSQKGSLGHEALIDGAVNAARGTQAVLMEASRESAERFAMHAGKQFAPSTADTEGLEIRI
;
A
#
# COMPACT_ATOMS: atom_id res chain seq x y z
N MET A 1 -15.20 -12.90 -26.40
CA MET A 1 -14.98 -14.36 -26.33
C MET A 1 -15.04 -14.77 -24.87
N ALA A 2 -15.98 -15.64 -24.48
CA ALA A 2 -16.09 -16.11 -23.09
C ALA A 2 -15.07 -17.23 -22.82
N ASP A 3 -14.52 -17.27 -21.61
CA ASP A 3 -13.55 -18.29 -21.19
C ASP A 3 -14.25 -19.65 -21.07
N LYS A 4 -13.82 -20.65 -21.84
CA LYS A 4 -14.39 -22.01 -21.79
C LYS A 4 -13.74 -22.90 -20.73
N ARG A 5 -12.65 -22.46 -20.10
CA ARG A 5 -11.89 -23.24 -19.11
C ARG A 5 -12.45 -23.10 -17.70
N ARG A 6 -13.45 -22.24 -17.49
CA ARG A 6 -13.97 -21.86 -16.18
C ARG A 6 -15.48 -21.68 -16.21
N ILE A 7 -16.08 -21.73 -15.02
CA ILE A 7 -17.49 -21.36 -14.83
C ILE A 7 -17.59 -19.85 -15.01
N ASN A 8 -18.23 -19.43 -16.11
CA ASN A 8 -18.51 -18.02 -16.36
C ASN A 8 -19.66 -17.58 -15.45
N GLY A 9 -19.39 -16.59 -14.61
CA GLY A 9 -20.44 -15.89 -13.89
C GLY A 9 -21.29 -15.02 -14.82
N PRO A 10 -22.31 -14.33 -14.27
CA PRO A 10 -23.03 -13.31 -15.03
C PRO A 10 -22.06 -12.26 -15.58
N SER A 11 -22.39 -11.68 -16.73
CA SER A 11 -21.56 -10.68 -17.42
C SER A 11 -21.47 -9.34 -16.69
N GLY A 12 -22.29 -9.15 -15.66
CA GLY A 12 -22.34 -7.95 -14.85
C GLY A 12 -21.24 -7.88 -13.79
N ASP A 13 -20.92 -6.64 -13.41
CA ASP A 13 -20.06 -6.37 -12.27
C ASP A 13 -20.73 -6.86 -10.98
N THR A 14 -20.00 -7.60 -10.15
CA THR A 14 -20.54 -8.11 -8.89
C THR A 14 -20.11 -7.18 -7.76
N ARG A 15 -21.09 -6.57 -7.09
CA ARG A 15 -20.92 -5.69 -5.93
C ARG A 15 -21.66 -6.27 -4.72
N PRO A 16 -21.20 -5.99 -3.49
CA PRO A 16 -21.95 -6.38 -2.30
C PRO A 16 -23.35 -5.74 -2.28
N PRO A 17 -24.39 -6.46 -1.85
CA PRO A 17 -25.74 -5.90 -1.77
C PRO A 17 -25.81 -4.78 -0.74
N VAL A 18 -26.37 -3.63 -1.13
CA VAL A 18 -26.65 -2.51 -0.24
C VAL A 18 -28.13 -2.58 0.14
N PHE A 19 -28.43 -2.75 1.43
CA PHE A 19 -29.80 -2.83 1.91
C PHE A 19 -30.41 -1.44 2.11
N ALA A 20 -31.66 -1.26 1.70
CA ALA A 20 -32.40 0.00 1.89
C ALA A 20 -32.50 0.42 3.38
N SER A 21 -32.55 -0.55 4.30
CA SER A 21 -32.51 -0.30 5.76
C SER A 21 -31.20 0.34 6.24
N SER A 22 -30.10 0.18 5.50
CA SER A 22 -28.84 0.86 5.78
C SER A 22 -28.83 2.31 5.28
N LEU A 23 -29.60 2.60 4.23
CA LEU A 23 -29.70 3.93 3.61
C LEU A 23 -30.74 4.82 4.32
N LEU A 24 -31.82 4.23 4.85
CA LEU A 24 -32.93 4.93 5.48
C LEU A 24 -32.76 4.98 7.01
N ALA A 25 -32.39 6.14 7.55
CA ALA A 25 -32.62 6.43 8.96
C ALA A 25 -34.07 6.91 9.16
N SER A 26 -34.68 6.57 10.30
CA SER A 26 -36.09 6.82 10.65
C SER A 26 -36.51 8.30 10.71
N ASN A 27 -35.63 9.25 10.36
CA ASN A 27 -35.86 10.68 10.59
C ASN A 27 -35.17 11.58 9.56
N ASN A 28 -35.32 11.31 8.25
CA ASN A 28 -34.97 12.20 7.11
C ASN A 28 -33.60 12.91 7.13
N ARG A 29 -32.69 12.49 8.02
CA ARG A 29 -31.30 12.90 8.18
C ARG A 29 -30.48 11.68 7.81
N ARG A 30 -29.51 11.87 6.90
CA ARG A 30 -28.63 10.81 6.39
C ARG A 30 -28.17 9.91 7.54
N SER A 31 -28.32 8.60 7.37
CA SER A 31 -28.00 7.64 8.43
C SER A 31 -26.52 7.75 8.81
N ILE A 32 -26.21 7.62 10.10
CA ILE A 32 -24.84 7.56 10.67
C ILE A 32 -23.95 6.48 10.00
N ALA A 33 -24.56 5.54 9.25
CA ALA A 33 -23.85 4.51 8.47
C ALA A 33 -23.33 4.99 7.11
N LEU A 34 -23.72 6.20 6.67
CA LEU A 34 -23.25 6.90 5.47
C LEU A 34 -22.38 8.11 5.84
N GLU A 35 -21.73 8.09 7.00
CA GLU A 35 -20.72 9.10 7.30
C GLU A 35 -19.36 8.59 6.83
N ARG A 36 -18.67 9.42 6.04
CA ARG A 36 -17.31 9.13 5.58
C ARG A 36 -16.43 8.88 6.80
N PRO A 37 -15.59 7.82 6.82
CA PRO A 37 -14.67 7.62 7.93
C PRO A 37 -13.74 8.83 8.05
N ILE A 38 -13.60 9.37 9.25
CA ILE A 38 -12.69 10.47 9.53
C ILE A 38 -11.37 9.86 10.02
N ARG A 39 -10.26 10.34 9.45
CA ARG A 39 -8.92 9.94 9.89
C ARG A 39 -8.74 10.26 11.38
N SER A 40 -8.45 9.22 12.18
CA SER A 40 -8.28 9.34 13.63
C SER A 40 -6.86 9.75 14.05
N ARG A 41 -5.88 9.48 13.17
CA ARG A 41 -4.44 9.70 13.37
C ARG A 41 -3.95 11.04 12.81
N LYS A 42 -2.77 11.47 13.22
CA LYS A 42 -2.12 12.70 12.70
C LYS A 42 -1.80 12.58 11.20
N PRO A 43 -1.63 13.70 10.47
CA PRO A 43 -1.25 13.65 9.05
C PRO A 43 0.11 12.95 8.83
N ASP A 44 1.05 13.12 9.76
CA ASP A 44 2.42 12.62 9.65
C ASP A 44 2.58 11.20 10.22
N GLU A 45 1.49 10.59 10.67
CA GLU A 45 1.49 9.30 11.35
C GLU A 45 1.01 8.17 10.43
N LEU A 46 1.83 7.12 10.30
CA LEU A 46 1.57 5.95 9.47
C LEU A 46 0.60 4.97 10.16
N ARG A 47 -0.04 4.10 9.37
CA ARG A 47 -0.81 2.97 9.91
C ARG A 47 0.10 1.99 10.62
N LYS A 48 -0.45 1.27 11.61
CA LYS A 48 0.26 0.15 12.23
C LYS A 48 0.46 -0.95 11.20
N ILE A 49 1.69 -1.42 11.10
CA ILE A 49 2.13 -2.39 10.11
C ILE A 49 2.42 -3.72 10.83
N PHE A 50 1.85 -4.80 10.34
CA PHE A 50 2.20 -6.15 10.74
C PHE A 50 2.89 -6.84 9.57
N LEU A 51 4.16 -7.19 9.74
CA LEU A 51 4.97 -7.86 8.73
C LEU A 51 5.49 -9.17 9.31
N LYS A 52 5.27 -10.28 8.60
CA LYS A 52 5.75 -11.60 8.99
C LYS A 52 6.37 -12.32 7.79
N THR A 53 7.61 -12.77 7.93
CA THR A 53 8.37 -13.50 6.92
C THR A 53 8.23 -15.02 7.11
N GLY A 54 8.49 -15.84 6.08
CA GLY A 54 8.46 -17.31 6.14
C GLY A 54 7.08 -17.94 6.36
N LEU A 55 6.03 -17.38 5.76
CA LEU A 55 4.65 -17.90 5.86
C LEU A 55 4.38 -19.10 4.93
N ILE A 56 4.94 -19.11 3.71
CA ILE A 56 4.67 -20.09 2.67
C ILE A 56 5.86 -21.05 2.57
N PRO A 57 5.75 -22.29 3.07
CA PRO A 57 6.89 -23.22 3.14
C PRO A 57 7.32 -23.77 1.77
N SER A 58 6.45 -23.73 0.76
CA SER A 58 6.76 -24.18 -0.60
C SER A 58 7.58 -23.17 -1.41
N ALA A 59 7.60 -21.91 -0.98
CA ALA A 59 8.37 -20.85 -1.61
C ALA A 59 9.78 -20.79 -1.01
N SER A 60 10.75 -20.32 -1.79
CA SER A 60 12.12 -20.14 -1.31
C SER A 60 12.19 -19.05 -0.23
N GLY A 61 11.38 -18.02 -0.38
CA GLY A 61 11.11 -17.03 0.66
C GLY A 61 9.69 -16.50 0.53
N SER A 62 9.14 -16.03 1.63
CA SER A 62 7.77 -15.52 1.65
C SER A 62 7.58 -14.47 2.72
N ALA A 63 6.57 -13.62 2.53
CA ALA A 63 6.18 -12.64 3.53
C ALA A 63 4.69 -12.32 3.45
N TYR A 64 4.15 -11.88 4.58
CA TYR A 64 2.79 -11.37 4.74
C TYR A 64 2.87 -9.98 5.36
N LEU A 65 2.17 -9.03 4.74
CA LEU A 65 2.05 -7.65 5.22
C LEU A 65 0.58 -7.32 5.42
N GLU A 66 0.28 -6.69 6.54
CA GLU A 66 -1.03 -6.16 6.86
C GLU A 66 -0.90 -4.73 7.40
N PHE A 67 -1.64 -3.81 6.79
CA PHE A 67 -1.84 -2.47 7.32
C PHE A 67 -3.16 -2.43 8.10
N GLN A 68 -3.08 -2.06 9.38
CA GLN A 68 -4.25 -1.96 10.22
C GLN A 68 -5.20 -0.87 9.70
N THR A 69 -6.51 -1.16 9.74
CA THR A 69 -7.55 -0.18 9.44
C THR A 69 -7.46 1.02 10.38
N SER A 70 -7.60 2.23 9.83
CA SER A 70 -7.51 3.49 10.59
C SER A 70 -8.72 3.73 11.49
N THR A 71 -9.86 3.08 11.20
CA THR A 71 -11.08 3.19 12.01
C THR A 71 -11.30 1.92 12.82
N ASN A 72 -10.95 1.94 14.11
CA ASN A 72 -11.30 0.87 15.06
C ASN A 72 -12.78 0.97 15.49
N LEU A 73 -13.71 1.00 14.52
CA LEU A 73 -15.13 0.89 14.87
C LEU A 73 -15.44 -0.58 15.19
N PRO A 74 -15.95 -0.91 16.39
CA PRO A 74 -16.30 -2.30 16.70
C PRO A 74 -17.40 -2.77 15.75
N ARG A 75 -17.22 -3.96 15.17
CA ARG A 75 -18.11 -4.58 14.17
C ARG A 75 -19.58 -4.66 14.64
N SER A 76 -19.81 -4.65 15.96
CA SER A 76 -21.13 -4.60 16.60
C SER A 76 -21.90 -3.29 16.40
N LYS A 77 -21.22 -2.18 16.06
CA LYS A 77 -21.84 -0.88 15.76
C LYS A 77 -22.09 -0.67 14.26
N LEU A 78 -21.57 -1.55 13.39
CA LEU A 78 -21.79 -1.48 11.96
C LEU A 78 -23.19 -2.00 11.62
N LYS A 79 -24.06 -1.10 11.16
CA LYS A 79 -25.39 -1.46 10.63
C LYS A 79 -25.33 -1.96 9.17
N THR A 80 -24.18 -1.81 8.51
CA THR A 80 -23.91 -2.22 7.14
C THR A 80 -22.99 -3.44 7.11
N LEU A 81 -23.19 -4.31 6.11
CA LEU A 81 -22.24 -5.41 5.83
C LEU A 81 -20.94 -4.92 5.16
N ILE A 82 -20.91 -3.66 4.73
CA ILE A 82 -19.78 -3.02 4.06
C ILE A 82 -18.95 -2.28 5.12
N PRO A 83 -17.66 -2.62 5.30
CA PRO A 83 -16.78 -1.87 6.19
C PRO A 83 -16.52 -0.46 5.63
N PRO A 84 -16.40 0.57 6.49
CA PRO A 84 -16.23 1.95 6.04
C PRO A 84 -14.88 2.20 5.36
N SER A 85 -13.80 1.66 5.93
CA SER A 85 -12.42 1.70 5.42
C SER A 85 -11.94 0.29 5.06
N SER A 86 -11.04 0.20 4.07
CA SER A 86 -10.39 -1.05 3.67
C SER A 86 -9.09 -1.27 4.45
N SER A 87 -8.71 -2.52 4.69
CA SER A 87 -7.36 -2.85 5.16
C SER A 87 -6.53 -3.44 4.02
N LEU A 88 -5.23 -3.14 3.98
CA LEU A 88 -4.35 -3.66 2.94
C LEU A 88 -3.66 -4.91 3.45
N LYS A 89 -3.93 -6.06 2.79
CA LYS A 89 -3.35 -7.37 3.13
C LYS A 89 -2.73 -8.02 1.92
N LEU A 90 -1.45 -8.34 2.03
CA LEU A 90 -0.62 -8.80 0.92
C LEU A 90 0.15 -10.04 1.33
N THR A 91 0.23 -11.02 0.45
CA THR A 91 1.16 -12.15 0.55
C THR A 91 2.15 -12.10 -0.61
N CYS A 92 3.42 -12.32 -0.34
CA CYS A 92 4.45 -12.46 -1.35
C CYS A 92 5.10 -13.84 -1.26
N ALA A 93 5.29 -14.46 -2.42
CA ALA A 93 6.04 -15.69 -2.58
C ALA A 93 7.17 -15.47 -3.59
N VAL A 94 8.38 -15.77 -3.18
CA VAL A 94 9.59 -15.69 -4.00
C VAL A 94 10.03 -17.11 -4.33
N HIS A 95 10.11 -17.40 -5.63
CA HIS A 95 10.57 -18.68 -6.15
C HIS A 95 11.86 -18.46 -6.94
N GLY A 96 12.96 -18.94 -6.37
CA GLY A 96 14.25 -18.89 -7.05
C GLY A 96 15.42 -18.85 -6.07
N PRO A 97 16.64 -18.76 -6.59
CA PRO A 97 17.01 -18.69 -8.02
C PRO A 97 16.83 -20.06 -8.71
N LYS A 98 15.95 -20.12 -9.73
CA LYS A 98 15.71 -21.33 -10.54
C LYS A 98 16.54 -21.26 -11.82
N PRO A 99 17.11 -22.37 -12.34
CA PRO A 99 17.78 -22.34 -13.62
C PRO A 99 16.81 -21.94 -14.72
N LEU A 100 17.27 -21.11 -15.66
CA LEU A 100 16.45 -20.71 -16.80
C LEU A 100 16.07 -21.93 -17.66
N PRO A 101 14.87 -21.93 -18.28
CA PRO A 101 14.47 -22.99 -19.17
C PRO A 101 15.46 -23.09 -20.33
N ARG A 102 15.67 -24.30 -20.86
CA ARG A 102 16.65 -24.58 -21.93
C ARG A 102 16.44 -23.75 -23.21
N SER A 103 15.23 -23.24 -23.42
CA SER A 103 14.87 -22.37 -24.55
C SER A 103 15.16 -20.88 -24.33
N ALA A 104 15.48 -20.46 -23.11
CA ALA A 104 15.78 -19.07 -22.82
C ALA A 104 17.18 -18.69 -23.35
N PRO A 105 17.34 -17.46 -23.87
CA PRO A 105 18.65 -16.95 -24.27
C PRO A 105 19.58 -16.86 -23.06
N PHE A 106 20.89 -16.92 -23.31
CA PHE A 106 21.89 -16.72 -22.28
C PHE A 106 21.80 -15.30 -21.71
N SER A 107 21.62 -15.18 -20.40
CA SER A 107 21.73 -13.93 -19.67
C SER A 107 22.89 -14.00 -18.66
N PRO A 108 23.80 -13.01 -18.67
CA PRO A 108 24.84 -12.90 -17.64
C PRO A 108 24.24 -12.50 -16.28
N ASN A 109 23.09 -11.83 -16.30
CA ASN A 109 22.38 -11.36 -15.11
C ASN A 109 21.17 -12.26 -14.80
N LEU A 110 20.78 -12.27 -13.53
CA LEU A 110 19.51 -12.82 -13.05
C LEU A 110 18.32 -12.21 -13.81
N LEU A 111 17.44 -13.07 -14.36
CA LEU A 111 16.19 -12.62 -14.95
C LEU A 111 15.11 -12.54 -13.87
N LEU A 112 14.74 -11.32 -13.50
CA LEU A 112 13.63 -11.05 -12.59
C LEU A 112 12.30 -11.11 -13.35
N SER A 113 11.29 -11.74 -12.76
CA SER A 113 9.91 -11.71 -13.23
C SER A 113 8.99 -11.47 -12.05
N THR A 114 8.18 -10.42 -12.13
CA THR A 114 7.25 -10.02 -11.07
C THR A 114 5.82 -10.22 -11.54
N HIS A 115 4.99 -10.76 -10.64
CA HIS A 115 3.59 -11.00 -10.90
C HIS A 115 2.77 -10.46 -9.74
N VAL A 116 2.02 -9.39 -9.99
CA VAL A 116 1.02 -8.88 -9.05
C VAL A 116 -0.35 -9.39 -9.47
N LYS A 117 -1.10 -9.96 -8.53
CA LYS A 117 -2.47 -10.42 -8.76
C LYS A 117 -3.38 -10.07 -7.60
N PHE A 118 -4.52 -9.45 -7.88
CA PHE A 118 -5.59 -9.29 -6.91
C PHE A 118 -6.39 -10.59 -6.80
N ALA A 119 -6.66 -11.02 -5.57
CA ALA A 119 -7.69 -12.01 -5.33
C ALA A 119 -9.04 -11.47 -5.84
N PRO A 120 -9.94 -12.32 -6.38
CA PRO A 120 -11.22 -11.86 -6.91
C PRO A 120 -12.08 -11.08 -5.90
N PHE A 121 -11.87 -11.31 -4.60
CA PHE A 121 -12.57 -10.67 -3.49
C PHE A 121 -11.77 -9.53 -2.83
N ALA A 122 -10.59 -9.18 -3.35
CA ALA A 122 -9.69 -8.22 -2.72
C ALA A 122 -10.24 -6.79 -2.72
N THR A 123 -11.01 -6.42 -3.74
CA THR A 123 -11.66 -5.11 -3.87
C THR A 123 -13.17 -5.26 -3.77
N ARG A 124 -13.88 -4.18 -3.39
CA ARG A 124 -15.36 -4.16 -3.34
C ARG A 124 -16.00 -4.58 -4.66
N ARG A 125 -15.35 -4.20 -5.76
CA ARG A 125 -15.65 -4.68 -7.10
C ARG A 125 -14.97 -6.02 -7.33
N ARG A 126 -15.73 -7.07 -7.61
CA ARG A 126 -15.15 -8.40 -7.88
C ARG A 126 -14.29 -8.36 -9.13
N ARG A 127 -13.01 -8.69 -9.02
CA ARG A 127 -12.07 -8.72 -10.15
C ARG A 127 -12.09 -10.06 -10.88
N GLY A 128 -11.69 -10.02 -12.14
CA GLY A 128 -11.51 -11.21 -12.98
C GLY A 128 -10.29 -12.02 -12.57
N TYR A 129 -10.28 -13.31 -12.96
CA TYR A 129 -9.08 -14.13 -12.79
C TYR A 129 -7.96 -13.72 -13.75
N ILE A 130 -8.32 -13.34 -14.98
CA ILE A 130 -7.36 -12.85 -15.97
C ILE A 130 -6.71 -11.59 -15.40
N ARG A 131 -5.44 -11.36 -15.75
CA ARG A 131 -4.74 -10.20 -15.26
C ARG A 131 -5.30 -8.91 -15.87
N ASP A 132 -5.62 -7.96 -15.00
CA ASP A 132 -6.08 -6.63 -15.41
C ASP A 132 -4.89 -5.79 -15.91
N VAL A 133 -5.16 -4.72 -16.66
CA VAL A 133 -4.11 -3.79 -17.12
C VAL A 133 -3.39 -3.16 -15.93
N ASN A 134 -4.14 -2.76 -14.90
CA ASN A 134 -3.59 -2.18 -13.67
C ASN A 134 -2.68 -3.17 -12.90
N GLU A 135 -3.01 -4.47 -12.92
CA GLU A 135 -2.15 -5.51 -12.31
C GLU A 135 -0.84 -5.68 -13.07
N ARG A 136 -0.89 -5.58 -14.40
CA ARG A 136 0.29 -5.63 -15.24
C ARG A 136 1.19 -4.42 -15.01
N ASP A 137 0.59 -3.24 -14.86
CA ASP A 137 1.30 -1.98 -14.60
C ASP A 137 2.04 -2.02 -13.25
N LEU A 138 1.34 -2.44 -12.18
CA LEU A 138 1.94 -2.69 -10.86
C LEU A 138 3.08 -3.71 -10.92
N GLY A 139 2.95 -4.73 -11.77
CA GLY A 139 4.02 -5.71 -12.01
C GLY A 139 5.29 -5.04 -12.55
N VAL A 140 5.16 -4.17 -13.54
CA VAL A 140 6.29 -3.45 -14.16
C VAL A 140 6.95 -2.49 -13.17
N HIS A 141 6.16 -1.74 -12.39
CA HIS A 141 6.68 -0.88 -11.34
C HIS A 141 7.43 -1.67 -10.27
N LEU A 142 6.89 -2.81 -9.84
CA LEU A 142 7.56 -3.69 -8.88
C LEU A 142 8.84 -4.30 -9.47
N GLU A 143 8.86 -4.67 -10.75
CA GLU A 143 10.06 -5.16 -11.43
C GLU A 143 11.16 -4.09 -11.44
N THR A 144 10.78 -2.86 -11.78
CA THR A 144 11.71 -1.72 -11.88
C THR A 144 12.30 -1.37 -10.52
N ALA A 145 11.46 -1.32 -9.47
CA ALA A 145 11.90 -1.09 -8.10
C ALA A 145 12.92 -2.14 -7.61
N LEU A 146 12.67 -3.42 -7.89
CA LEU A 146 13.52 -4.52 -7.37
C LEU A 146 14.78 -4.76 -8.20
N LYS A 147 14.76 -4.41 -9.49
CA LYS A 147 15.92 -4.59 -10.39
C LYS A 147 17.12 -3.75 -9.97
N GLY A 148 16.90 -2.57 -9.37
CA GLY A 148 17.96 -1.73 -8.80
C GLY A 148 18.55 -2.24 -7.48
N VAL A 149 17.84 -3.17 -6.81
CA VAL A 149 18.19 -3.65 -5.46
C VAL A 149 18.94 -4.99 -5.51
N ILE A 150 18.57 -5.88 -6.42
CA ILE A 150 19.10 -7.25 -6.49
C ILE A 150 20.44 -7.27 -7.26
N ILE A 151 21.44 -7.96 -6.71
CA ILE A 151 22.74 -8.15 -7.36
C ILE A 151 22.65 -9.28 -8.38
N GLY A 152 22.17 -8.96 -9.58
CA GLY A 152 21.91 -9.94 -10.64
C GLY A 152 23.14 -10.70 -11.16
N GLU A 153 24.34 -10.13 -11.03
CA GLU A 153 25.60 -10.73 -11.50
C GLU A 153 26.02 -11.96 -10.69
N ARG A 154 25.55 -12.09 -9.44
CA ARG A 154 25.89 -13.21 -8.58
C ARG A 154 25.17 -14.51 -8.98
N TRP A 155 24.12 -14.41 -9.79
CA TRP A 155 23.25 -15.51 -10.19
C TRP A 155 23.07 -15.57 -11.72
N PRO A 156 24.14 -15.88 -12.49
CA PRO A 156 24.04 -16.01 -13.95
C PRO A 156 23.13 -17.19 -14.34
N LYS A 157 22.49 -17.10 -15.51
CA LYS A 157 21.58 -18.15 -16.05
C LYS A 157 20.44 -18.57 -15.10
N SER A 158 20.11 -17.71 -14.14
CA SER A 158 19.07 -17.97 -13.16
C SER A 158 17.89 -17.04 -13.39
N GLY A 159 16.71 -17.51 -13.06
CA GLY A 159 15.48 -16.74 -13.02
C GLY A 159 14.99 -16.61 -11.58
N LEU A 160 14.45 -15.45 -11.26
CA LEU A 160 13.78 -15.18 -10.00
C LEU A 160 12.34 -14.76 -10.27
N ASP A 161 11.41 -15.45 -9.65
CA ASP A 161 9.98 -15.27 -9.88
C ASP A 161 9.29 -14.84 -8.58
N ILE A 162 8.83 -13.59 -8.56
CA ILE A 162 8.23 -12.95 -7.39
C ILE A 162 6.74 -12.77 -7.66
N THR A 163 5.91 -13.49 -6.93
CA THR A 163 4.46 -13.39 -7.04
C THR A 163 3.89 -12.73 -5.79
N VAL A 164 3.26 -11.56 -5.97
CA VAL A 164 2.51 -10.87 -4.91
C VAL A 164 1.02 -11.08 -5.15
N THR A 165 0.36 -11.68 -4.15
CA THR A 165 -1.09 -11.86 -4.14
C THR A 165 -1.71 -10.90 -3.15
N ILE A 166 -2.61 -10.04 -3.64
CA ILE A 166 -3.32 -9.06 -2.84
C ILE A 166 -4.59 -9.73 -2.33
N LEU A 167 -4.68 -9.93 -1.01
CA LEU A 167 -5.82 -10.57 -0.36
C LEU A 167 -6.93 -9.57 -0.09
N GLU A 168 -6.56 -8.39 0.38
CA GLU A 168 -7.47 -7.26 0.61
C GLU A 168 -6.74 -6.01 0.08
N GLY A 169 -7.36 -5.33 -0.89
CA GLY A 169 -6.80 -4.16 -1.54
C GLY A 169 -7.50 -2.90 -1.03
N GLU A 170 -6.77 -1.79 -1.02
CA GLU A 170 -7.40 -0.51 -0.73
C GLU A 170 -8.32 -0.08 -1.85
N ASP A 171 -9.45 0.51 -1.46
CA ASP A 171 -10.38 1.08 -2.40
C ASP A 171 -9.88 2.44 -2.89
N ASP A 172 -10.22 2.81 -4.12
CA ASP A 172 -9.80 4.09 -4.69
C ASP A 172 -10.55 5.29 -4.09
N ARG A 173 -11.72 5.05 -3.50
CA ARG A 173 -12.62 6.04 -2.90
C ARG A 173 -13.51 5.41 -1.83
N TRP A 174 -14.16 6.25 -1.04
CA TRP A 174 -15.24 5.83 -0.15
C TRP A 174 -16.49 5.40 -0.95
N TRP A 175 -17.02 4.20 -0.68
CA TRP A 175 -18.15 3.61 -1.43
C TRP A 175 -19.44 4.44 -1.40
N GLY A 176 -19.62 5.31 -0.41
CA GLY A 176 -20.80 6.16 -0.30
C GLY A 176 -20.87 7.21 -1.43
N ASP A 177 -19.73 7.59 -2.00
CA ASP A 177 -19.68 8.57 -3.08
C ASP A 177 -20.21 7.98 -4.41
N ASP A 178 -20.05 6.68 -4.65
CA ASP A 178 -20.56 5.98 -5.84
C ASP A 178 -22.10 6.00 -5.94
N LEU A 179 -22.78 6.23 -4.81
CA LEU A 179 -24.24 6.38 -4.74
C LEU A 179 -24.69 7.83 -5.00
N SER A 180 -23.78 8.79 -4.98
CA SER A 180 -24.09 10.19 -5.25
C SER A 180 -24.14 10.44 -6.76
N SER A 181 -25.08 11.30 -7.19
CA SER A 181 -25.41 11.55 -8.61
C SER A 181 -24.34 12.34 -9.37
N SER A 182 -23.24 12.71 -8.72
CA SER A 182 -22.12 13.40 -9.37
C SER A 182 -20.91 12.48 -9.33
N PRO A 183 -20.43 11.96 -10.47
CA PRO A 183 -19.09 11.41 -10.52
C PRO A 183 -18.15 12.59 -10.25
N LEU A 184 -17.75 12.78 -9.00
CA LEU A 184 -16.78 13.79 -8.63
C LEU A 184 -15.53 13.48 -9.47
N GLY A 185 -15.30 14.28 -10.49
CA GLY A 185 -14.27 14.03 -11.50
C GLY A 185 -12.94 13.76 -10.82
N GLY A 186 -12.38 12.58 -11.05
CA GLY A 186 -11.14 12.15 -10.43
C GLY A 186 -10.57 10.98 -11.20
N ILE A 187 -9.24 10.95 -11.27
CA ILE A 187 -8.50 9.89 -11.94
C ILE A 187 -8.50 8.68 -11.01
N ASP A 188 -9.24 7.64 -11.34
CA ASP A 188 -9.32 6.39 -10.55
C ASP A 188 -7.95 5.71 -10.42
N GLY A 189 -7.69 5.03 -9.30
CA GLY A 189 -6.43 4.35 -9.01
C GLY A 189 -5.55 4.98 -7.92
N TRP A 190 -6.13 5.64 -6.91
CA TRP A 190 -5.38 6.11 -5.74
C TRP A 190 -5.04 4.97 -4.77
N GLY A 191 -5.94 4.00 -4.60
CA GLY A 191 -5.69 2.83 -3.75
C GLY A 191 -4.56 1.95 -4.29
N LEU A 192 -4.36 1.94 -5.62
CA LEU A 192 -3.26 1.24 -6.28
C LEU A 192 -1.87 1.74 -5.82
N MET A 193 -1.77 3.00 -5.41
CA MET A 193 -0.52 3.60 -4.96
C MET A 193 -0.07 3.00 -3.62
N ASN A 194 -0.99 2.90 -2.67
CA ASN A 194 -0.74 2.23 -1.39
C ASN A 194 -0.46 0.74 -1.57
N VAL A 195 -1.19 0.09 -2.50
CA VAL A 195 -0.93 -1.30 -2.89
C VAL A 195 0.50 -1.46 -3.42
N LEU A 196 0.98 -0.56 -4.30
CA LEU A 196 2.34 -0.63 -4.83
C LEU A 196 3.40 -0.50 -3.73
N ALA A 197 3.24 0.47 -2.83
CA ALA A 197 4.15 0.67 -1.69
C ALA A 197 4.19 -0.56 -0.78
N GLY A 198 3.02 -1.16 -0.51
CA GLY A 198 2.92 -2.42 0.18
C GLY A 198 3.64 -3.54 -0.55
N CYS A 199 3.40 -3.71 -1.86
CA CYS A 199 4.05 -4.72 -2.70
C CYS A 199 5.57 -4.65 -2.66
N ILE A 200 6.15 -3.44 -2.75
CA ILE A 200 7.61 -3.22 -2.67
C ILE A 200 8.14 -3.71 -1.31
N THR A 201 7.48 -3.31 -0.22
CA THR A 201 7.89 -3.65 1.15
C THR A 201 7.77 -5.16 1.42
N VAL A 202 6.66 -5.81 1.00
CA VAL A 202 6.49 -7.26 1.17
C VAL A 202 7.51 -8.03 0.34
N ALA A 203 7.74 -7.59 -0.91
CA ALA A 203 8.70 -8.24 -1.79
C ALA A 203 10.11 -8.15 -1.21
N SER A 204 10.52 -7.00 -0.68
CA SER A 204 11.81 -6.85 0.02
C SER A 204 11.93 -7.86 1.17
N ALA A 205 10.91 -7.97 2.02
CA ALA A 205 10.91 -8.92 3.13
C ALA A 205 11.01 -10.39 2.66
N ALA A 206 10.30 -10.74 1.59
CA ALA A 206 10.31 -12.09 1.04
C ALA A 206 11.64 -12.43 0.33
N ILE A 207 12.31 -11.46 -0.28
CA ILE A 207 13.62 -11.62 -0.92
C ILE A 207 14.70 -11.88 0.15
N VAL A 208 14.64 -11.16 1.27
CA VAL A 208 15.53 -11.38 2.42
C VAL A 208 15.33 -12.78 3.00
N ASP A 209 14.07 -13.19 3.16
CA ASP A 209 13.72 -14.54 3.62
C ASP A 209 14.24 -15.62 2.66
N ALA A 210 14.21 -15.35 1.34
CA ALA A 210 14.79 -16.21 0.30
C ALA A 210 16.33 -16.18 0.24
N ARG A 211 16.98 -15.30 1.00
CA ARG A 211 18.45 -15.12 1.07
C ARG A 211 19.08 -14.79 -0.28
N ILE A 212 18.41 -13.95 -1.03
CA ILE A 212 18.91 -13.46 -2.30
C ILE A 212 19.77 -12.24 -2.03
N ASP A 213 20.91 -12.17 -2.71
CA ASP A 213 21.87 -11.10 -2.50
C ASP A 213 21.33 -9.77 -3.00
N CYS A 214 21.09 -8.86 -2.05
CA CYS A 214 20.60 -7.52 -2.28
C CYS A 214 21.64 -6.50 -1.84
N VAL A 215 21.65 -5.36 -2.50
CA VAL A 215 22.48 -4.21 -2.14
C VAL A 215 22.01 -3.60 -0.82
N ASP A 216 20.70 -3.51 -0.63
CA ASP A 216 20.04 -2.98 0.56
C ASP A 216 18.58 -3.50 0.63
N LEU A 217 17.89 -3.17 1.71
CA LEU A 217 16.44 -3.30 1.85
C LEU A 217 15.72 -2.13 1.19
N ILE A 218 14.58 -2.41 0.58
CA ILE A 218 13.74 -1.41 -0.06
C ILE A 218 12.40 -1.31 0.66
N THR A 219 11.96 -0.07 0.88
CA THR A 219 10.67 0.24 1.49
C THR A 219 9.82 1.08 0.55
N GLY A 220 8.52 0.81 0.53
CA GLY A 220 7.55 1.63 -0.18
C GLY A 220 6.92 2.65 0.76
N GLY A 221 6.88 3.92 0.35
CA GLY A 221 6.19 4.99 1.06
C GLY A 221 5.21 5.72 0.15
N VAL A 222 4.09 6.18 0.72
CA VAL A 222 3.09 7.00 0.01
C VAL A 222 2.81 8.27 0.78
N ALA A 223 2.73 9.37 0.04
CA ALA A 223 2.20 10.63 0.54
C ALA A 223 1.20 11.22 -0.45
N ALA A 224 0.25 12.00 0.06
CA ALA A 224 -0.74 12.68 -0.76
C ALA A 224 -1.04 14.09 -0.26
N PHE A 225 -1.37 14.96 -1.21
CA PHE A 225 -2.03 16.22 -0.92
C PHE A 225 -3.54 16.00 -0.88
N VAL A 226 -4.11 16.20 0.31
CA VAL A 226 -5.53 16.11 0.55
C VAL A 226 -6.12 17.52 0.52
N GLU A 227 -7.21 17.69 -0.24
CA GLU A 227 -7.99 18.91 -0.27
C GLU A 227 -9.15 18.75 0.74
N ASN A 228 -9.19 19.62 1.75
CA ASN A 228 -10.29 19.65 2.71
C ASN A 228 -11.35 20.66 2.24
N PRO A 229 -12.57 20.22 1.89
CA PRO A 229 -13.66 21.15 1.64
C PRO A 229 -14.17 21.69 2.98
N HIS A 230 -13.79 22.93 3.29
CA HIS A 230 -14.29 23.77 4.40
C HIS A 230 -13.94 23.32 5.82
N ILE A 231 -12.83 23.85 6.35
CA ILE A 231 -12.79 24.26 7.75
C ILE A 231 -13.41 25.66 7.80
N GLU A 232 -14.69 25.77 8.14
CA GLU A 232 -15.20 27.01 8.72
C GLU A 232 -14.51 27.16 10.09
N VAL A 233 -13.37 27.84 10.09
CA VAL A 233 -12.76 28.30 11.34
C VAL A 233 -13.79 29.24 11.94
N SER A 234 -14.27 28.91 13.13
CA SER A 234 -15.09 29.78 13.97
C SER A 234 -14.22 30.92 14.51
N GLY A 235 -13.84 31.82 13.60
CA GLY A 235 -13.11 33.05 13.85
C GLY A 235 -13.55 34.06 12.79
N GLU A 236 -13.77 35.30 13.21
CA GLU A 236 -14.44 36.37 12.48
C GLU A 236 -13.93 36.61 11.04
N PRO A 237 -14.78 37.09 10.12
CA PRO A 237 -14.42 37.27 8.72
C PRO A 237 -13.58 38.53 8.55
N GLU A 238 -12.25 38.37 8.39
CA GLU A 238 -11.43 39.43 7.79
C GLU A 238 -11.36 39.24 6.27
N GLU A 239 -11.86 40.25 5.56
CA GLU A 239 -11.94 40.31 4.11
C GLU A 239 -10.55 40.44 3.47
N THR A 240 -9.96 39.32 3.04
CA THR A 240 -9.01 39.32 1.92
C THR A 240 -9.29 38.15 0.98
N ASN A 241 -9.81 38.49 -0.20
CA ASN A 241 -10.02 37.61 -1.34
C ASN A 241 -8.69 36.98 -1.82
N GLU A 242 -8.46 35.70 -1.53
CA GLU A 242 -8.00 34.69 -2.49
C GLU A 242 -8.55 33.33 -2.03
N LYS A 243 -9.37 32.67 -2.85
CA LYS A 243 -9.94 31.35 -2.55
C LYS A 243 -8.86 30.26 -2.62
N GLY A 244 -7.95 30.24 -1.65
CA GLY A 244 -6.96 29.19 -1.49
C GLY A 244 -7.63 27.90 -1.02
N ARG A 245 -7.60 26.86 -1.84
CA ARG A 245 -7.91 25.50 -1.41
C ARG A 245 -6.81 25.09 -0.45
N ASP A 246 -7.11 24.95 0.84
CA ASP A 246 -6.13 24.49 1.83
C ASP A 246 -5.80 23.01 1.57
N ARG A 247 -4.64 22.76 0.98
CA ARG A 247 -4.13 21.43 0.63
C ARG A 247 -3.13 21.01 1.69
N ARG A 248 -3.42 19.93 2.41
CA ARG A 248 -2.55 19.39 3.46
C ARG A 248 -1.79 18.17 2.97
N LEU A 249 -0.49 18.11 3.25
CA LEU A 249 0.32 16.90 3.07
C LEU A 249 -0.08 15.85 4.12
N VAL A 250 -0.38 14.64 3.68
CA VAL A 250 -0.74 13.50 4.53
C VAL A 250 0.13 12.31 4.13
N LEU A 251 0.76 11.69 5.13
CA LEU A 251 1.51 10.45 4.97
C LEU A 251 0.57 9.25 5.08
N ASP A 252 0.80 8.26 4.20
CA ASP A 252 0.01 7.04 4.14
C ASP A 252 -1.51 7.33 4.12
N PRO A 253 -2.02 7.95 3.04
CA PRO A 253 -3.42 8.31 2.91
C PRO A 253 -4.29 7.07 2.77
N ASP A 254 -5.46 7.02 3.41
CA ASP A 254 -6.51 6.06 3.02
C ASP A 254 -7.52 6.82 2.15
N PRO A 255 -7.71 6.45 0.87
CA PRO A 255 -8.65 7.13 -0.01
C PRO A 255 -10.10 7.12 0.49
N SER A 256 -10.45 6.21 1.41
CA SER A 256 -11.77 6.20 2.05
C SER A 256 -11.97 7.36 3.03
N GLU A 257 -10.89 7.88 3.63
CA GLU A 257 -10.94 8.94 4.64
C GLU A 257 -11.04 10.34 4.03
N HIS A 258 -10.57 10.48 2.80
CA HIS A 258 -10.39 11.77 2.16
C HIS A 258 -11.44 11.98 1.07
N GLN A 259 -11.96 13.21 0.97
CA GLN A 259 -12.97 13.55 -0.03
C GLN A 259 -12.36 13.82 -1.39
N ALA A 260 -11.26 14.56 -1.42
CA ALA A 260 -10.52 14.85 -2.63
C ALA A 260 -9.02 14.72 -2.35
N ILE A 261 -8.36 13.87 -3.15
CA ILE A 261 -6.90 13.78 -3.21
C ILE A 261 -6.49 14.52 -4.49
N ALA A 262 -5.69 15.56 -4.35
CA ALA A 262 -5.25 16.39 -5.46
C ALA A 262 -4.05 15.76 -6.20
N ALA A 263 -3.09 15.25 -5.42
CA ALA A 263 -1.93 14.53 -5.92
C ALA A 263 -1.44 13.52 -4.90
N ALA A 264 -0.79 12.46 -5.38
CA ALA A 264 -0.14 11.45 -4.55
C ALA A 264 1.14 10.94 -5.21
N CYS A 265 2.07 10.52 -4.37
CA CYS A 265 3.39 10.02 -4.75
C CYS A 265 3.65 8.70 -4.05
N VAL A 266 4.13 7.72 -4.81
CA VAL A 266 4.72 6.48 -4.29
C VAL A 266 6.21 6.51 -4.55
N VAL A 267 6.99 6.14 -3.55
CA VAL A 267 8.44 6.03 -3.66
C VAL A 267 8.88 4.64 -3.20
N GLY A 268 9.72 3.99 -3.99
CA GLY A 268 10.58 2.89 -3.55
C GLY A 268 11.91 3.47 -3.09
N TYR A 269 12.19 3.40 -1.80
CA TYR A 269 13.32 4.09 -1.18
C TYR A 269 14.30 3.10 -0.55
N MET A 270 15.57 3.31 -0.86
CA MET A 270 16.73 2.60 -0.34
C MET A 270 17.38 3.42 0.76
N SER A 271 17.11 3.04 2.00
CA SER A 271 17.46 3.81 3.18
C SER A 271 18.95 3.90 3.53
N SER A 272 19.74 2.87 3.22
CA SER A 272 21.17 2.89 3.56
C SER A 272 21.98 3.81 2.63
N ARG A 273 21.48 4.04 1.41
CA ARG A 273 22.14 4.83 0.37
C ARG A 273 21.46 6.16 0.08
N ASP A 274 20.28 6.39 0.65
CA ASP A 274 19.45 7.56 0.36
C ASP A 274 19.11 7.68 -1.13
N GLU A 275 18.82 6.54 -1.77
CA GLU A 275 18.52 6.44 -3.20
C GLU A 275 17.06 6.06 -3.45
N ILE A 276 16.45 6.66 -4.46
CA ILE A 276 15.11 6.30 -4.93
C ILE A 276 15.25 5.33 -6.10
N THR A 277 14.66 4.14 -5.97
CA THR A 277 14.68 3.13 -7.04
C THR A 277 13.50 3.26 -7.98
N GLU A 278 12.35 3.70 -7.46
CA GLU A 278 11.09 3.83 -8.20
C GLU A 278 10.31 5.04 -7.69
N LEU A 279 9.73 5.80 -8.61
CA LEU A 279 8.93 6.98 -8.31
C LEU A 279 7.67 6.98 -9.18
N TRP A 280 6.50 7.00 -8.55
CA TRP A 280 5.23 7.12 -9.26
C TRP A 280 4.43 8.29 -8.72
N LEU A 281 4.31 9.34 -9.55
CA LEU A 281 3.56 10.56 -9.25
C LEU A 281 2.25 10.60 -10.04
N LYS A 282 1.18 11.00 -9.37
CA LYS A 282 -0.14 11.19 -9.99
C LYS A 282 -0.85 12.40 -9.42
N GLY A 283 -1.51 13.17 -10.29
CA GLY A 283 -2.28 14.35 -9.91
C GLY A 283 -1.49 15.64 -10.05
N ASP A 284 -2.13 16.75 -9.69
CA ASP A 284 -1.60 18.09 -9.92
C ASP A 284 -1.18 18.76 -8.61
N THR A 285 0.05 19.26 -8.56
CA THR A 285 0.63 19.93 -7.38
C THR A 285 0.75 21.45 -7.53
N SER A 286 0.29 22.02 -8.67
CA SER A 286 0.47 23.45 -9.01
C SER A 286 -0.04 24.44 -7.97
N ASP A 287 -1.08 24.08 -7.21
CA ASP A 287 -1.78 25.02 -6.32
C ASP A 287 -1.29 24.99 -4.87
N PHE A 288 -0.19 24.29 -4.56
CA PHE A 288 0.33 24.23 -3.19
C PHE A 288 0.96 25.58 -2.77
N GLN A 289 0.30 26.30 -1.86
CA GLN A 289 0.78 27.58 -1.29
C GLN A 289 1.72 27.35 -0.10
N GLY A 290 2.79 26.60 -0.30
CA GLY A 290 3.91 26.49 0.65
C GLY A 290 5.08 27.36 0.23
N GLY A 291 5.04 28.67 0.51
CA GLY A 291 6.20 29.57 0.41
C GLY A 291 6.73 29.90 -1.01
N SER A 292 6.45 31.12 -1.48
CA SER A 292 7.14 31.95 -2.50
C SER A 292 7.74 31.41 -3.82
N GLN A 293 7.81 30.10 -4.14
CA GLN A 293 8.31 29.59 -5.44
C GLN A 293 7.42 28.43 -5.95
N LYS A 294 6.56 28.74 -6.93
CA LYS A 294 5.21 28.16 -7.12
C LYS A 294 5.07 26.86 -7.96
N GLY A 295 6.01 25.90 -7.94
CA GLY A 295 5.76 24.63 -8.67
C GLY A 295 6.71 23.47 -8.41
N SER A 296 8.02 23.72 -8.38
CA SER A 296 9.02 22.66 -8.07
C SER A 296 8.88 22.16 -6.63
N LEU A 297 8.62 23.09 -5.70
CA LEU A 297 8.45 22.80 -4.28
C LEU A 297 7.25 21.89 -3.96
N GLY A 298 6.19 21.89 -4.78
CA GLY A 298 5.02 21.05 -4.54
C GLY A 298 5.32 19.58 -4.74
N HIS A 299 5.95 19.23 -5.87
CA HIS A 299 6.37 17.87 -6.14
C HIS A 299 7.49 17.42 -5.19
N GLU A 300 8.46 18.28 -4.89
CA GLU A 300 9.54 17.99 -3.94
C GLU A 300 8.99 17.67 -2.55
N ALA A 301 8.10 18.51 -2.00
CA ALA A 301 7.48 18.27 -0.69
C ALA A 301 6.67 16.96 -0.66
N LEU A 302 6.03 16.59 -1.77
CA LEU A 302 5.28 15.34 -1.89
C LEU A 302 6.22 14.12 -1.92
N ILE A 303 7.34 14.22 -2.64
CA ILE A 303 8.37 13.19 -2.69
C ILE A 303 9.03 13.03 -1.31
N ASP A 304 9.40 14.14 -0.67
CA ASP A 304 9.97 14.15 0.68
C ASP A 304 9.01 13.53 1.70
N GLY A 305 7.72 13.84 1.59
CA GLY A 305 6.67 13.19 2.38
C GLY A 305 6.67 11.67 2.17
N ALA A 306 6.70 11.21 0.92
CA ALA A 306 6.71 9.78 0.61
C ALA A 306 8.00 9.08 1.10
N VAL A 307 9.16 9.75 1.02
CA VAL A 307 10.42 9.26 1.59
C VAL A 307 10.33 9.15 3.11
N ASN A 308 9.75 10.14 3.79
CA ASN A 308 9.53 10.09 5.23
C ASN A 308 8.59 8.93 5.63
N ALA A 309 7.55 8.66 4.84
CA ALA A 309 6.69 7.50 5.03
C ALA A 309 7.44 6.17 4.83
N ALA A 310 8.33 6.09 3.83
CA ALA A 310 9.16 4.92 3.58
C ALA A 310 10.13 4.66 4.74
N ARG A 311 10.81 5.70 5.24
CA ARG A 311 11.69 5.65 6.43
C ARG A 311 10.95 5.15 7.67
N GLY A 312 9.71 5.58 7.89
CA GLY A 312 8.88 5.07 9.00
C GLY A 312 8.55 3.57 8.88
N THR A 313 8.39 3.07 7.66
CA THR A 313 8.11 1.64 7.38
C THR A 313 9.37 0.76 7.52
N GLN A 314 10.56 1.34 7.31
CA GLN A 314 11.84 0.63 7.35
C GLN A 314 12.13 -0.02 8.70
N ALA A 315 11.79 0.62 9.82
CA ALA A 315 12.02 0.06 11.15
C ALA A 315 11.34 -1.31 11.32
N VAL A 316 10.12 -1.46 10.77
CA VAL A 316 9.37 -2.72 10.80
C VAL A 316 10.01 -3.79 9.90
N LEU A 317 10.49 -3.37 8.72
CA LEU A 317 11.17 -4.28 7.79
C LEU A 317 12.50 -4.80 8.37
N MET A 318 13.26 -3.93 9.03
CA MET A 318 14.50 -4.30 9.72
C MET A 318 14.24 -5.34 10.81
N GLU A 319 13.23 -5.12 11.65
CA GLU A 319 12.89 -6.06 12.72
C GLU A 319 12.41 -7.41 12.16
N ALA A 320 11.55 -7.41 11.13
CA ALA A 320 11.09 -8.64 10.48
C ALA A 320 12.24 -9.40 9.78
N SER A 321 13.25 -8.69 9.27
CA SER A 321 14.45 -9.28 8.68
C SER A 321 15.33 -9.96 9.75
N ARG A 322 15.47 -9.31 10.91
CA ARG A 322 16.18 -9.86 12.07
C ARG A 322 15.49 -11.11 12.60
N GLU A 323 14.16 -11.07 12.76
CA GLU A 323 13.37 -12.23 13.19
C GLU A 323 13.51 -13.40 12.20
N SER A 324 13.52 -13.13 10.88
CA SER A 324 13.80 -14.17 9.87
C SER A 324 15.18 -14.79 10.06
N ALA A 325 16.22 -13.97 10.24
CA ALA A 325 17.59 -14.44 10.47
C ALA A 325 17.71 -15.29 11.74
N GLU A 326 17.07 -14.87 12.84
CA GLU A 326 17.04 -15.61 14.10
C GLU A 326 16.33 -16.96 13.96
N ARG A 327 15.15 -17.00 13.31
CA ARG A 327 14.44 -18.26 13.03
C ARG A 327 15.30 -19.23 12.23
N PHE A 328 16.03 -18.74 11.24
CA PHE A 328 16.95 -19.57 10.47
C PHE A 328 18.18 -20.03 11.26
N ALA A 329 18.74 -19.18 12.13
CA ALA A 329 19.83 -19.57 13.01
C ALA A 329 19.39 -20.70 13.97
N MET A 330 18.19 -20.60 14.53
CA MET A 330 17.58 -21.65 15.35
C MET A 330 17.40 -22.95 14.56
N HIS A 331 16.88 -22.90 13.33
CA HIS A 331 16.79 -24.08 12.46
C HIS A 331 18.15 -24.69 12.10
N ALA A 332 19.20 -23.87 12.00
CA ALA A 332 20.57 -24.33 11.75
C ALA A 332 21.30 -24.83 13.01
N GLY A 333 20.65 -24.84 14.18
CA GLY A 333 21.22 -25.31 15.44
C GLY A 333 22.24 -24.35 16.07
N LYS A 334 22.32 -23.10 15.59
CA LYS A 334 23.17 -22.06 16.21
C LYS A 334 22.31 -21.26 17.19
N GLN A 335 22.57 -21.40 18.49
CA GLN A 335 21.97 -20.52 19.50
C GLN A 335 22.62 -19.13 19.42
N PHE A 336 21.81 -18.12 19.12
CA PHE A 336 22.18 -16.73 19.38
C PHE A 336 22.00 -16.46 20.88
N ALA A 337 23.00 -15.85 21.53
CA ALA A 337 22.78 -15.29 22.85
C ALA A 337 21.72 -14.19 22.73
N PRO A 338 20.65 -14.20 23.55
CA PRO A 338 19.70 -13.10 23.54
C PRO A 338 20.46 -11.83 23.92
N SER A 339 20.44 -10.82 23.05
CA SER A 339 20.83 -9.47 23.46
C SER A 339 19.78 -9.02 24.48
N THR A 340 20.17 -8.94 25.74
CA THR A 340 19.41 -8.31 26.82
C THR A 340 19.10 -6.88 26.40
N ALA A 341 17.90 -6.64 25.88
CA ALA A 341 17.29 -5.33 25.87
C ALA A 341 16.48 -5.26 27.18
N ASP A 342 16.94 -4.41 28.09
CA ASP A 342 16.32 -4.13 29.37
C ASP A 342 14.86 -3.71 29.17
N THR A 343 13.93 -4.63 29.44
CA THR A 343 12.54 -4.34 29.77
C THR A 343 12.39 -4.39 31.28
N GLU A 344 13.13 -3.55 32.00
CA GLU A 344 12.77 -3.20 33.37
C GLU A 344 11.59 -2.22 33.35
N GLY A 345 10.55 -2.58 34.09
CA GLY A 345 9.20 -2.01 34.04
C GLY A 345 9.10 -0.49 34.19
N LEU A 346 8.40 0.13 33.24
CA LEU A 346 7.64 1.35 33.47
C LEU A 346 6.18 0.96 33.71
N GLU A 347 5.88 0.57 34.95
CA GLU A 347 4.54 0.62 35.49
C GLU A 347 4.07 2.08 35.47
N ILE A 348 3.21 2.43 34.52
CA ILE A 348 2.42 3.66 34.59
C ILE A 348 1.34 3.40 35.64
N ARG A 349 1.55 3.91 36.86
CA ARG A 349 0.50 4.04 37.86
C ARG A 349 -0.55 5.03 37.35
N ILE A 350 -1.80 4.58 37.52
CA ILE A 350 -3.12 5.18 37.26
C ILE A 350 -3.15 6.70 37.20
#